data_AF-A0A0G1SZ53-F1
#
_entry.id   AF-A0A0G1SZ53-F1
#
_cell.length_a   1.000
_cell.length_b   1.000
_cell.length_c   1.000
_cell.angle_alpha   90.00
_cell.angle_beta   90.00
_cell.angle_gamma   90.00
#
_symmetry.space_group_name_H-M   'P 1'
#
loop_
_entity.id
_entity.type
_entity.pdbx_description
1 polymer ?
#
loop_
_entity_poly.entity_id
_entity_poly.type
_entity_poly.pdbx_seq_one_letter_code
_entity_poly.pdbx_strand_id
1 'polypeptide(L)'
;MTKETFNKTASHPLQSWEWGEFRKSWGNQLVRFSFGQVTLHRIPFTPFKVGALIKGPAPTKTMIDELKKLAKKEKVIFVKLEPNVLKNGKAIKLLKDSGAVPGRRLFTPTTFLIDLAKSEDELLASFHSKTRYN
;
A
#
# COMPACT_ATOMS: atom_id res chain seq x y z
N MET A 1 3.25 -15.88 -12.00
CA MET A 1 2.18 -15.35 -11.13
C MET A 1 1.05 -14.89 -12.03
N THR A 2 -0.16 -15.43 -11.84
CA THR A 2 -1.33 -15.08 -12.64
C THR A 2 -2.07 -13.89 -12.02
N LYS A 3 -2.99 -13.29 -12.79
CA LYS A 3 -3.88 -12.25 -12.30
C LYS A 3 -4.71 -12.72 -11.10
N GLU A 4 -5.33 -13.91 -11.19
CA GLU A 4 -6.18 -14.41 -10.10
C GLU A 4 -5.38 -14.64 -8.83
N THR A 5 -4.20 -15.26 -8.95
CA THR A 5 -3.34 -15.57 -7.79
C THR A 5 -2.82 -14.31 -7.11
N PHE A 6 -2.50 -13.25 -7.88
CA PHE A 6 -2.09 -11.96 -7.32
C PHE A 6 -3.25 -11.23 -6.64
N ASN A 7 -4.44 -11.20 -7.26
CA ASN A 7 -5.58 -10.49 -6.68
C ASN A 7 -6.07 -11.11 -5.37
N LYS A 8 -5.82 -12.41 -5.14
CA LYS A 8 -6.09 -13.04 -3.83
C LYS A 8 -5.23 -12.48 -2.69
N THR A 9 -4.05 -11.92 -2.98
CA THR A 9 -3.16 -11.33 -1.96
C THR A 9 -3.33 -9.81 -1.83
N ALA A 10 -4.04 -9.17 -2.77
CA ALA A 10 -4.30 -7.75 -2.78
C ALA A 10 -5.36 -7.35 -1.74
N SER A 11 -4.93 -6.77 -0.62
CA SER A 11 -5.82 -6.30 0.46
C SER A 11 -6.39 -4.89 0.24
N HIS A 12 -6.02 -4.22 -0.86
CA HIS A 12 -6.47 -2.87 -1.18
C HIS A 12 -6.54 -2.69 -2.72
N PRO A 13 -7.48 -1.92 -3.28
CA PRO A 13 -7.59 -1.72 -4.73
C PRO A 13 -6.29 -1.22 -5.39
N LEU A 14 -5.53 -0.35 -4.72
CA LEU A 14 -4.22 0.11 -5.20
C LEU A 14 -3.14 -0.98 -5.32
N GLN A 15 -3.40 -2.16 -4.75
CA GLN A 15 -2.55 -3.35 -4.84
C GLN A 15 -3.15 -4.42 -5.75
N SER A 16 -4.25 -4.15 -6.46
CA SER A 16 -4.82 -5.08 -7.45
C SER A 16 -3.98 -5.12 -8.74
N TRP A 17 -4.12 -6.21 -9.49
CA TRP A 17 -3.48 -6.37 -10.80
C TRP A 17 -3.88 -5.24 -11.75
N GLU A 18 -5.17 -4.92 -11.79
CA GLU A 18 -5.78 -3.87 -12.62
C GLU A 18 -5.16 -2.51 -12.33
N TRP A 19 -4.97 -2.17 -11.05
CA TRP A 19 -4.29 -0.94 -10.68
C TRP A 19 -2.85 -0.90 -11.19
N GLY A 20 -2.16 -2.04 -11.14
CA GLY A 20 -0.83 -2.17 -11.72
C GLY A 20 -0.79 -1.93 -13.22
N GLU A 21 -1.74 -2.51 -13.98
CA GLU A 21 -1.85 -2.28 -15.42
C GLU A 21 -2.20 -0.83 -15.75
N PHE A 22 -3.09 -0.20 -14.98
CA PHE A 22 -3.37 1.24 -15.07
C PHE A 22 -2.12 2.10 -14.83
N ARG A 23 -1.29 1.77 -13.83
CA ARG A 23 -0.04 2.50 -13.60
C ARG A 23 0.98 2.30 -14.72
N LYS A 24 1.04 1.10 -15.31
CA LYS A 24 1.90 0.84 -16.48
C LYS A 24 1.47 1.65 -17.71
N SER A 25 0.17 1.72 -18.00
CA SER A 25 -0.32 2.51 -19.13
C SER A 25 -0.04 4.01 -18.95
N TRP A 26 0.08 4.46 -17.69
CA TRP A 26 0.51 5.82 -17.35
C TRP A 26 2.04 6.02 -17.33
N GLY A 27 2.81 5.04 -17.82
CA GLY A 27 4.26 5.14 -18.01
C GLY A 27 5.11 4.72 -16.81
N ASN A 28 4.51 4.19 -15.73
CA ASN A 28 5.30 3.67 -14.62
C ASN A 28 5.85 2.28 -14.91
N GLN A 29 7.09 2.04 -14.49
CA GLN A 29 7.59 0.67 -14.35
C GLN A 29 6.95 0.03 -13.12
N LEU A 30 6.49 -1.20 -13.25
CA LEU A 30 5.82 -1.96 -12.18
C LEU A 30 6.64 -3.21 -11.85
N VAL A 31 6.85 -3.46 -10.56
CA VAL A 31 7.47 -4.69 -10.05
C VAL A 31 6.51 -5.38 -9.10
N ARG A 32 6.21 -6.65 -9.37
CA ARG A 32 5.30 -7.47 -8.55
C ARG A 32 6.09 -8.43 -7.66
N PHE A 33 5.70 -8.48 -6.40
CA PHE A 33 6.16 -9.41 -5.38
C PHE A 33 4.98 -10.28 -4.93
N SER A 34 5.26 -11.32 -4.14
CA SER A 34 4.21 -12.14 -3.50
C SER A 34 3.32 -11.33 -2.56
N PHE A 35 3.84 -10.25 -1.97
CA PHE A 35 3.17 -9.40 -0.99
C PHE A 35 2.49 -8.16 -1.59
N GLY A 36 2.64 -7.90 -2.89
CA GLY A 36 2.08 -6.70 -3.53
C GLY A 36 2.94 -6.17 -4.66
N GLN A 37 2.66 -4.94 -5.10
CA GLN A 37 3.31 -4.31 -6.24
C GLN A 37 3.91 -2.95 -5.89
N VAL A 38 5.11 -2.71 -6.42
CA VAL A 38 5.85 -1.46 -6.32
C VAL A 38 5.81 -0.75 -7.66
N THR A 39 5.39 0.51 -7.65
CA THR A 39 5.54 1.40 -8.81
C THR A 39 6.88 2.12 -8.71
N LEU A 40 7.61 2.17 -9.82
CA LEU A 40 8.87 2.91 -9.93
C LEU A 40 8.64 4.17 -10.78
N HIS A 41 9.16 5.29 -10.28
CA HIS A 41 9.00 6.61 -10.89
C HIS A 41 10.40 7.17 -11.17
N ARG A 42 10.69 7.49 -12.44
CA ARG A 42 11.99 8.04 -12.83
C ARG A 42 12.14 9.46 -12.30
N ILE A 43 13.33 9.81 -11.84
CA ILE A 43 13.68 11.18 -11.50
C ILE A 43 14.26 11.83 -12.77
N PRO A 44 13.67 12.92 -13.28
CA PRO A 44 14.15 13.59 -14.49
C PRO A 44 15.64 13.91 -14.43
N PHE A 45 16.33 13.79 -15.56
CA PHE A 45 17.76 14.12 -15.71
C PHE A 45 18.73 13.27 -14.87
N THR A 46 18.29 12.16 -14.28
CA THR A 46 19.15 11.25 -13.51
C THR A 46 18.91 9.79 -13.88
N PRO A 47 19.84 8.87 -13.58
CA PRO A 47 19.59 7.43 -13.70
C PRO A 47 18.75 6.85 -12.55
N PHE A 48 18.33 7.69 -11.59
CA PHE A 48 17.70 7.25 -10.35
C PHE A 48 16.17 7.22 -10.44
N LYS A 49 15.58 6.41 -9.57
CA LYS A 49 14.12 6.23 -9.44
C LYS A 49 13.69 6.38 -7.99
N VAL A 50 12.40 6.61 -7.76
CA VAL A 50 11.75 6.40 -6.47
C VAL A 50 10.77 5.24 -6.58
N GLY A 51 10.68 4.42 -5.54
CA GLY A 51 9.73 3.31 -5.45
C GLY A 51 8.56 3.67 -4.55
N ALA A 52 7.36 3.15 -4.84
CA ALA A 52 6.20 3.33 -3.99
C ALA A 52 5.40 2.01 -3.84
N LEU A 53 5.32 1.51 -2.61
CA LEU A 53 4.43 0.44 -2.16
C LEU A 53 3.30 1.07 -1.33
N ILE A 54 2.30 1.58 -2.03
CA ILE A 54 1.17 2.30 -1.44
C ILE A 54 0.04 1.35 -1.07
N LYS A 55 -0.49 1.48 0.14
CA LYS A 55 -1.54 0.62 0.71
C LYS A 55 -1.18 -0.87 0.65
N GLY A 56 0.11 -1.18 0.81
CA GLY A 56 0.62 -2.55 0.92
C GLY A 56 0.28 -3.20 2.27
N PRO A 57 0.66 -4.47 2.48
CA PRO A 57 0.42 -5.17 3.74
C PRO A 57 1.34 -4.66 4.86
N ALA A 58 1.16 -5.19 6.07
CA ALA A 58 2.09 -4.94 7.18
C ALA A 58 3.53 -5.30 6.76
N PRO A 59 4.53 -4.44 7.04
CA PRO A 59 5.91 -4.73 6.67
C PRO A 59 6.46 -5.92 7.46
N THR A 60 7.23 -6.78 6.77
CA THR A 60 8.02 -7.86 7.36
C THR A 60 9.51 -7.68 7.02
N LYS A 61 10.40 -8.34 7.77
CA LYS A 61 11.85 -8.28 7.50
C LYS A 61 12.17 -8.74 6.08
N THR A 62 11.59 -9.87 5.66
CA THR A 62 11.77 -10.43 4.31
C THR A 62 11.32 -9.44 3.23
N MET A 63 10.17 -8.79 3.40
CA MET A 63 9.71 -7.75 2.46
C MET A 63 10.72 -6.61 2.35
N ILE A 64 11.22 -6.12 3.49
CA ILE A 64 12.18 -5.01 3.51
C ILE A 64 13.48 -5.41 2.81
N ASP A 65 13.96 -6.64 3.02
CA ASP A 65 15.17 -7.15 2.37
C ASP A 65 14.98 -7.30 0.85
N GLU A 66 13.83 -7.78 0.40
CA GLU A 66 13.48 -7.84 -1.03
C GLU A 66 13.39 -6.44 -1.67
N LEU A 67 12.80 -5.47 -0.96
CA LEU A 67 12.75 -4.08 -1.41
C LEU A 67 14.13 -3.43 -1.47
N LYS A 68 15.04 -3.75 -0.53
CA LYS A 68 16.44 -3.29 -0.57
C LYS A 68 17.18 -3.89 -1.78
N LYS A 69 16.96 -5.18 -2.09
CA LYS A 69 17.52 -5.82 -3.29
C LYS A 69 17.00 -5.17 -4.56
N LEU A 70 15.68 -4.93 -4.64
CA LEU A 70 15.07 -4.19 -5.74
C LEU A 70 15.71 -2.81 -5.90
N ALA A 71 15.88 -2.09 -4.79
CA ALA A 71 16.38 -0.73 -4.83
C ALA A 71 17.80 -0.63 -5.39
N LYS A 72 18.68 -1.55 -4.99
CA LYS A 72 20.04 -1.67 -5.55
C LYS A 72 20.01 -2.00 -7.06
N LYS A 73 19.20 -2.98 -7.45
CA LYS A 73 19.09 -3.43 -8.85
C LYS A 73 18.57 -2.32 -9.78
N GLU A 74 17.56 -1.58 -9.33
CA GLU A 74 16.83 -0.61 -10.16
C GLU A 74 17.26 0.85 -9.97
N LYS A 75 18.36 1.09 -9.23
CA LYS A 75 18.86 2.43 -8.86
C LYS A 75 17.77 3.29 -8.20
N VAL A 76 17.05 2.70 -7.25
CA VAL A 76 15.99 3.39 -6.50
C VAL A 76 16.61 4.03 -5.26
N ILE A 77 16.39 5.33 -5.07
CA ILE A 77 16.95 6.08 -3.93
C ILE A 77 16.20 5.83 -2.62
N PHE A 78 14.88 5.61 -2.69
CA PHE A 78 14.05 5.17 -1.58
C PHE A 78 12.81 4.43 -2.07
N VAL A 79 12.28 3.55 -1.24
CA VAL A 79 10.96 2.96 -1.42
C VAL A 79 10.03 3.52 -0.34
N LYS A 80 8.97 4.20 -0.78
CA LYS A 80 7.95 4.72 0.11
C LYS A 80 6.96 3.63 0.48
N LEU A 81 6.79 3.43 1.78
CA LEU A 81 5.85 2.48 2.37
C LEU A 81 4.69 3.25 3.03
N GLU A 82 3.46 3.00 2.60
CA GLU A 82 2.25 3.46 3.30
C GLU A 82 1.30 2.26 3.47
N PRO A 83 1.54 1.38 4.46
CA PRO A 83 0.80 0.13 4.60
C PRO A 83 -0.65 0.37 5.00
N ASN A 84 -1.57 -0.46 4.50
CA ASN A 84 -3.00 -0.42 4.81
C ASN A 84 -3.30 -1.20 6.11
N VAL A 85 -2.71 -0.77 7.22
CA VAL A 85 -2.86 -1.43 8.53
C VAL A 85 -3.01 -0.39 9.64
N LEU A 86 -3.67 -0.77 10.73
CA LEU A 86 -3.72 0.05 11.92
C LEU A 86 -2.31 0.24 12.50
N LYS A 87 -2.11 1.38 13.15
CA LYS A 87 -0.83 1.74 13.77
C LYS A 87 -0.44 0.66 14.78
N ASN A 88 0.72 0.04 14.56
CA ASN A 88 1.23 -1.06 15.38
C ASN A 88 2.69 -0.79 15.80
N GLY A 89 2.97 -0.84 17.10
CA GLY A 89 4.31 -0.63 17.66
C GLY A 89 5.36 -1.60 17.12
N LYS A 90 4.99 -2.87 16.87
CA LYS A 90 5.91 -3.88 16.31
C LYS A 90 6.36 -3.52 14.90
N ALA A 91 5.42 -3.11 14.04
CA ALA A 91 5.72 -2.68 12.67
C ALA A 91 6.57 -1.40 12.65
N ILE A 92 6.28 -0.44 13.53
CA ILE A 92 7.07 0.79 13.68
C ILE A 92 8.50 0.46 14.10
N LYS A 93 8.68 -0.40 15.10
CA LYS A 93 10.01 -0.83 15.56
C LYS A 93 10.79 -1.51 14.44
N LEU A 94 10.18 -2.47 13.73
CA LEU A 94 10.80 -3.15 12.59
C LEU A 94 11.28 -2.17 11.52
N LEU A 95 10.45 -1.19 11.16
CA LEU A 95 10.79 -0.17 10.16
C LEU A 95 11.99 0.67 10.62
N LYS A 96 11.99 1.14 11.87
CA LYS A 96 13.10 1.92 12.45
C LYS A 96 14.39 1.10 12.48
N ASP A 97 14.34 -0.12 13.01
CA ASP A 97 15.49 -1.03 13.10
C ASP A 97 16.06 -1.37 11.71
N SER A 98 15.22 -1.28 10.67
CA SER A 98 15.62 -1.51 9.28
C SER A 98 16.18 -0.28 8.55
N GLY A 99 16.23 0.88 9.21
CA GLY A 99 16.73 2.15 8.67
C GLY A 99 15.67 3.01 7.97
N ALA A 100 14.37 2.72 8.14
CA ALA A 100 13.31 3.55 7.58
C ALA A 100 13.14 4.84 8.39
N VAL A 101 12.88 5.94 7.69
CA VAL A 101 12.59 7.25 8.28
C VAL A 101 11.14 7.66 8.00
N PRO A 102 10.53 8.51 8.86
CA PRO A 102 9.21 9.07 8.58
C PRO A 102 9.21 9.84 7.26
N GLY A 103 8.27 9.53 6.37
CA GLY A 103 8.06 10.25 5.12
C GLY A 103 6.81 11.13 5.16
N ARG A 104 6.69 12.05 4.18
CA ARG A 104 5.43 12.78 3.95
C ARG A 104 4.31 11.79 3.65
N ARG A 105 3.09 12.01 4.15
CA ARG A 105 1.93 11.14 3.87
C ARG A 105 1.30 11.46 2.51
N LEU A 106 0.90 10.44 1.76
CA LEU A 106 0.04 10.54 0.58
C LEU A 106 -1.43 10.34 0.95
N PHE A 107 -1.71 9.42 1.88
CA PHE A 107 -3.06 9.16 2.36
C PHE A 107 -3.30 9.77 3.74
N THR A 108 -4.56 10.11 4.03
CA THR A 108 -4.96 10.46 5.38
C THR A 108 -4.79 9.25 6.30
N PRO A 109 -4.33 9.45 7.55
CA PRO A 109 -4.17 8.36 8.52
C PRO A 109 -5.52 7.83 9.05
N THR A 110 -6.60 8.56 8.80
CA THR A 110 -7.94 8.28 9.30
C THR A 110 -8.85 7.99 8.12
N THR A 111 -9.65 6.94 8.27
CA THR A 111 -10.68 6.53 7.33
C THR A 111 -11.89 6.12 8.13
N PHE A 112 -13.07 6.63 7.76
CA PHE A 112 -14.33 6.14 8.32
C PHE A 112 -14.71 4.86 7.59
N LEU A 113 -14.89 3.78 8.33
CA LEU A 113 -15.27 2.48 7.81
C LEU A 113 -16.63 2.11 8.37
N ILE A 114 -17.55 1.73 7.49
CA ILE A 114 -18.86 1.22 7.84
C ILE A 114 -18.84 -0.28 7.56
N ASP A 115 -19.24 -1.07 8.55
CA ASP A 115 -19.35 -2.52 8.43
C ASP A 115 -20.68 -2.90 7.79
N LEU A 116 -20.61 -3.33 6.52
CA LEU A 116 -21.76 -3.75 5.72
C LEU A 116 -22.12 -5.23 5.94
N ALA A 117 -21.42 -5.96 6.82
CA ALA A 117 -21.81 -7.32 7.17
C ALA A 117 -23.03 -7.36 8.11
N LYS A 118 -23.37 -6.22 8.70
CA LYS A 118 -24.56 -6.04 9.56
C LYS A 118 -25.84 -6.10 8.74
N SER A 119 -26.94 -6.49 9.39
CA SER A 119 -28.26 -6.32 8.79
C SER A 119 -28.59 -4.82 8.61
N GLU A 120 -29.54 -4.52 7.73
CA GLU A 120 -29.98 -3.14 7.47
C GLU A 120 -30.45 -2.45 8.76
N ASP A 121 -31.27 -3.13 9.56
CA ASP A 121 -31.78 -2.61 10.84
C ASP A 121 -30.66 -2.29 11.83
N GLU A 122 -29.69 -3.19 12.01
CA GLU A 122 -28.53 -2.98 12.88
C GLU A 122 -27.64 -1.83 12.40
N LEU A 123 -27.48 -1.71 11.08
CA LEU A 123 -26.69 -0.67 10.46
C LEU A 123 -27.34 0.70 10.67
N LEU A 124 -28.64 0.84 10.38
CA LEU A 124 -29.40 2.08 10.60
C LEU A 124 -29.44 2.47 12.08
N ALA A 125 -29.62 1.50 12.99
CA ALA A 125 -29.57 1.73 14.43
C ALA A 125 -28.21 2.26 14.91
N SER A 126 -27.12 1.93 14.20
CA SER A 126 -25.77 2.43 14.52
C SER A 126 -25.53 3.88 14.08
N PHE A 127 -26.37 4.44 13.21
CA PHE A 127 -26.23 5.82 12.76
C PHE A 127 -26.70 6.81 13.83
N HIS A 128 -26.10 8.01 13.80
CA HIS A 128 -26.61 9.16 14.56
C HIS A 128 -28.07 9.43 14.18
N SER A 129 -28.93 9.78 15.13
CA SER A 129 -30.38 9.88 14.94
C SER A 129 -30.77 10.70 13.70
N LYS A 130 -30.19 11.89 13.53
CA LYS A 130 -30.44 12.75 12.36
C LYS A 130 -30.03 12.10 11.02
N THR A 131 -28.96 11.33 11.00
CA THR A 131 -28.51 10.61 9.79
C THR A 131 -29.41 9.41 9.48
N ARG A 132 -30.06 8.82 10.49
CA ARG A 132 -30.97 7.68 10.33
C ARG A 132 -32.31 8.06 9.70
N TYR A 133 -32.82 9.26 10.01
CA TYR A 133 -34.17 9.69 9.62
C TYR A 133 -34.21 10.70 8.47
N ASN A 134 -33.05 11.15 7.97
CA ASN A 134 -32.92 11.99 6.77
C ASN A 134 -32.72 11.13 5.53
#